data_AF-A0A0Q7VGH2-F1
#
_entry.id   AF-A0A0Q7VGH2-F1
#
_cell.length_a   1.000
_cell.length_b   1.000
_cell.length_c   1.000
_cell.angle_alpha   90.00
_cell.angle_beta   90.00
_cell.angle_gamma   90.00
#
_symmetry.space_group_name_H-M   'P 1'
#
loop_
_entity.id
_entity.type
_entity.pdbx_description
1 polymer ?
#
loop_
_entity_poly.entity_id
_entity_poly.type
_entity_poly.pdbx_seq_one_letter_code
_entity_poly.pdbx_strand_id
1 'polypeptide(L)'
;MTTAGEKWTAAYVEAWTSNDPQQIAALFSEDARYLTSPDSEPRVGRADIVAGWLEDLDDPDTWSFEWWIVREDAGFVVIEGRTKYPAERDYLNLWIVRLDDEGRATEFTEWYMPRPHED
;
A
#
# COMPACT_ATOMS: atom_id res chain seq x y z
N MET A 1 -5.60 -17.86 -12.27
CA MET A 1 -4.70 -18.03 -11.11
C MET A 1 -4.38 -16.64 -10.63
N THR A 2 -4.45 -16.38 -9.33
CA THR A 2 -4.16 -15.05 -8.76
C THR A 2 -2.66 -14.73 -8.93
N THR A 3 -2.34 -13.54 -9.44
CA THR A 3 -0.96 -13.10 -9.69
C THR A 3 -0.23 -12.74 -8.37
N ALA A 4 1.07 -12.44 -8.43
CA ALA A 4 1.80 -12.01 -7.23
C ALA A 4 1.33 -10.62 -6.78
N GLY A 5 1.11 -9.72 -7.74
CA GLY A 5 0.56 -8.39 -7.48
C GLY A 5 -0.82 -8.42 -6.84
N GLU A 6 -1.73 -9.26 -7.34
CA GLU A 6 -3.07 -9.41 -6.75
C GLU A 6 -3.00 -9.94 -5.31
N LYS A 7 -2.11 -10.91 -5.02
CA LYS A 7 -1.92 -11.44 -3.66
C LYS A 7 -1.35 -10.38 -2.72
N TRP A 8 -0.33 -9.66 -3.16
CA TRP A 8 0.30 -8.62 -2.35
C TRP A 8 -0.68 -7.48 -2.06
N THR A 9 -1.45 -7.03 -3.06
CA THR A 9 -2.44 -5.96 -2.89
C THR A 9 -3.57 -6.38 -1.96
N ALA A 10 -4.07 -7.62 -2.07
CA ALA A 10 -5.06 -8.14 -1.14
C ALA A 10 -4.51 -8.21 0.30
N ALA A 11 -3.29 -8.72 0.48
CA ALA A 11 -2.64 -8.76 1.78
C ALA A 11 -2.39 -7.36 2.36
N TYR A 12 -2.09 -6.37 1.52
CA TYR A 12 -1.95 -4.98 1.94
C TYR A 12 -3.26 -4.44 2.53
N VAL A 13 -4.38 -4.68 1.84
CA VAL A 13 -5.71 -4.28 2.31
C VAL A 13 -6.09 -4.98 3.62
N GLU A 14 -5.74 -6.25 3.79
CA GLU A 14 -5.94 -7.00 5.04
C GLU A 14 -5.10 -6.43 6.19
N ALA A 15 -3.83 -6.10 5.92
CA ALA A 15 -2.94 -5.47 6.90
C ALA A 15 -3.42 -4.07 7.29
N TRP A 16 -3.90 -3.27 6.34
CA TRP A 16 -4.47 -1.94 6.60
C TRP A 16 -5.77 -2.01 7.39
N THR A 17 -6.63 -2.99 7.08
CA THR A 17 -7.88 -3.21 7.81
C THR A 17 -7.63 -3.62 9.27
N SER A 18 -6.61 -4.45 9.51
CA SER A 18 -6.32 -4.99 10.85
C SER A 18 -5.36 -4.12 11.67
N ASN A 19 -4.54 -3.31 11.00
CA ASN A 19 -3.36 -2.65 11.58
C ASN A 19 -2.46 -3.61 12.38
N ASP A 20 -2.42 -4.90 12.02
CA ASP A 20 -1.61 -5.90 12.71
C ASP A 20 -0.12 -5.73 12.34
N PRO A 21 0.78 -5.48 13.31
CA PRO A 21 2.20 -5.26 13.05
C PRO A 21 2.88 -6.42 12.31
N GLN A 22 2.44 -7.67 12.53
CA GLN A 22 3.01 -8.85 11.86
C GLN A 22 2.52 -8.96 10.42
N GLN A 23 1.26 -8.63 10.16
CA GLN A 23 0.72 -8.61 8.80
C GLN A 23 1.39 -7.51 7.97
N ILE A 24 1.55 -6.31 8.55
CA ILE A 24 2.28 -5.21 7.93
C ILE A 24 3.72 -5.64 7.64
N ALA A 25 4.45 -6.19 8.61
CA ALA A 25 5.82 -6.64 8.41
C ALA A 25 5.97 -7.72 7.32
N ALA A 26 4.99 -8.62 7.18
CA ALA A 26 5.01 -9.70 6.20
C ALA A 26 4.91 -9.22 4.76
N LEU A 27 4.36 -8.02 4.52
CA LEU A 27 4.26 -7.42 3.18
C LEU A 27 5.61 -7.05 2.60
N PHE A 28 6.62 -6.83 3.44
CA PHE A 28 7.90 -6.23 3.06
C PHE A 28 9.06 -7.22 3.23
N SER A 29 10.08 -7.10 2.39
CA SER A 29 11.38 -7.74 2.59
C SER A 29 12.13 -7.09 3.78
N GLU A 30 13.22 -7.70 4.24
CA GLU A 30 13.93 -7.26 5.46
C GLU A 30 14.41 -5.80 5.38
N ASP A 31 14.99 -5.42 4.24
CA ASP A 31 15.56 -4.08 3.97
C ASP A 31 14.68 -3.22 3.04
N ALA A 32 13.37 -3.49 3.01
CA ALA A 32 12.46 -2.83 2.09
C ALA A 32 12.43 -1.31 2.27
N ARG A 33 12.09 -0.60 1.19
CA ARG A 33 11.90 0.86 1.20
C ARG A 33 10.44 1.19 0.93
N TYR A 34 9.81 1.94 1.83
CA TYR A 34 8.43 2.38 1.66
C TYR A 34 8.36 3.91 1.65
N LEU A 35 7.86 4.44 0.55
CA LEU A 35 7.65 5.87 0.31
C LEU A 35 6.14 6.13 0.30
N THR A 36 5.63 6.78 1.34
CA THR A 36 4.22 7.16 1.48
C THR A 36 3.81 8.30 0.53
N SER A 37 4.78 8.95 -0.12
CA SER A 37 4.62 9.82 -1.29
C SER A 37 5.92 9.77 -2.12
N PRO A 38 5.93 10.15 -3.40
CA PRO A 38 7.11 10.02 -4.26
C PRO A 38 8.30 10.91 -3.85
N ASP A 39 8.07 11.89 -2.99
CA ASP A 39 9.05 12.84 -2.46
C ASP A 39 9.31 12.70 -0.95
N SER A 40 8.68 11.72 -0.29
CA SER A 40 8.91 11.43 1.12
C SER A 40 10.28 10.78 1.35
N GLU A 41 10.89 11.05 2.51
CA GLU A 41 12.01 10.24 2.98
C GLU A 41 11.50 8.81 3.24
N PRO A 42 12.12 7.77 2.65
CA PRO A 42 11.66 6.40 2.78
C PRO A 42 11.75 5.90 4.23
N ARG A 43 10.75 5.12 4.64
CA ARG A 43 10.90 4.19 5.76
C ARG A 43 11.73 3.01 5.28
N VAL A 44 12.79 2.65 6.03
CA VAL A 44 13.75 1.61 5.61
C VAL A 44 13.75 0.45 6.59
N GLY A 45 13.44 -0.73 6.06
CA GLY A 45 13.35 -1.97 6.83
C GLY A 45 12.03 -2.14 7.57
N ARG A 46 11.69 -3.39 7.90
CA ARG A 46 10.38 -3.75 8.47
C ARG A 46 10.03 -2.99 9.75
N ALA A 47 11.01 -2.77 10.63
CA ALA A 47 10.78 -2.11 11.91
C ALA A 47 10.29 -0.67 11.73
N ASP A 48 10.99 0.11 10.90
CA ASP A 48 10.64 1.51 10.63
C ASP A 48 9.34 1.62 9.83
N ILE A 49 9.11 0.68 8.91
CA ILE A 49 7.86 0.60 8.14
C ILE A 49 6.67 0.37 9.06
N VAL A 50 6.74 -0.62 9.95
CA VAL A 50 5.67 -0.94 10.91
C VAL A 50 5.45 0.22 11.88
N ALA A 51 6.53 0.79 12.44
CA ALA A 51 6.41 1.90 13.37
C ALA A 51 5.71 3.10 12.72
N GLY A 52 6.16 3.51 11.54
CA GLY A 52 5.56 4.64 10.83
C GLY A 52 4.13 4.35 10.33
N TRP A 53 3.82 3.11 9.93
CA TRP A 53 2.44 2.75 9.57
C TRP A 53 1.50 2.96 10.76
N LEU A 54 1.90 2.50 11.95
CA LEU A 54 1.10 2.64 13.17
C LEU A 54 1.00 4.09 13.67
N GLU A 55 1.92 4.97 13.28
CA GLU A 55 1.80 6.41 13.54
C GLU A 55 0.75 7.07 12.63
N ASP A 56 0.59 6.58 11.40
CA ASP A 56 -0.32 7.12 10.38
C ASP A 56 -1.65 6.37 10.27
N LEU A 57 -1.91 5.40 11.15
CA LEU A 57 -3.00 4.44 10.97
C LEU A 57 -4.37 5.10 10.82
N ASP A 58 -5.18 4.52 9.95
CA ASP A 58 -6.61 4.80 9.90
C ASP A 58 -7.37 3.82 10.79
N ASP A 59 -8.45 4.29 11.38
CA ASP A 59 -9.37 3.43 12.10
C ASP A 59 -10.01 2.42 11.14
N PRO A 60 -10.08 1.12 11.49
CA PRO A 60 -10.75 0.11 10.67
C PRO A 60 -12.20 0.51 10.34
N ASP A 61 -12.69 0.09 9.18
CA ASP A 61 -14.05 0.35 8.69
C ASP A 61 -14.40 1.84 8.44
N THR A 62 -13.43 2.76 8.48
CA THR A 62 -13.64 4.20 8.19
C THR A 62 -13.32 4.60 6.75
N TRP A 63 -12.76 3.69 5.96
CA TRP A 63 -12.34 3.92 4.57
C TRP A 63 -12.74 2.76 3.66
N SER A 64 -12.72 3.00 2.36
CA SER A 64 -12.77 1.94 1.35
C SER A 64 -11.69 2.12 0.29
N PHE A 65 -11.19 1.00 -0.23
CA PHE A 65 -10.18 0.99 -1.28
C PHE A 65 -10.58 0.03 -2.40
N GLU A 66 -10.93 0.60 -3.55
CA GLU A 66 -11.14 -0.14 -4.80
C GLU A 66 -9.83 -0.15 -5.59
N TRP A 67 -9.44 -1.28 -6.17
CA TRP A 67 -8.17 -1.40 -6.87
C TRP A 67 -8.19 -2.38 -8.04
N TRP A 68 -7.24 -2.22 -8.96
CA TRP A 68 -6.94 -3.17 -10.03
C TRP A 68 -5.47 -3.09 -10.44
N ILE A 69 -4.95 -4.19 -10.98
CA ILE A 69 -3.59 -4.23 -11.54
C ILE A 69 -3.60 -3.58 -12.93
N VAL A 70 -2.81 -2.52 -13.11
CA VAL A 70 -2.59 -1.86 -14.41
C VAL A 70 -1.57 -2.65 -15.23
N ARG A 71 -0.48 -3.06 -14.57
CA ARG A 71 0.60 -3.83 -15.19
C ARG A 71 1.29 -4.69 -14.15
N GLU A 72 1.66 -5.90 -14.54
CA GLU A 72 2.55 -6.76 -13.78
C GLU A 72 3.57 -7.38 -14.74
N ASP A 73 4.84 -7.27 -14.35
CA ASP A 73 6.00 -7.90 -14.97
C ASP A 73 6.80 -8.61 -13.86
N ALA A 74 7.84 -9.37 -14.21
CA ALA A 74 8.63 -10.13 -13.23
C ALA A 74 9.20 -9.21 -12.13
N GLY A 75 8.64 -9.33 -10.91
CA GLY A 75 9.03 -8.55 -9.73
C GLY A 75 8.57 -7.08 -9.75
N PHE A 76 7.67 -6.68 -10.64
CA PHE A 76 7.19 -5.29 -10.74
C PHE A 76 5.68 -5.23 -10.95
N VAL A 77 5.00 -4.41 -10.15
CA VAL A 77 3.55 -4.28 -10.15
C VAL A 77 3.17 -2.80 -10.12
N VAL A 78 2.22 -2.41 -10.97
CA VAL A 78 1.54 -1.13 -10.92
C VAL A 78 0.08 -1.36 -10.61
N ILE A 79 -0.40 -0.77 -9.52
CA ILE A 79 -1.79 -0.86 -9.06
C ILE A 79 -2.40 0.53 -9.18
N GLU A 80 -3.58 0.62 -9.77
CA GLU A 80 -4.41 1.81 -9.67
C GLU A 80 -5.51 1.53 -8.65
N GLY A 81 -5.85 2.53 -7.86
CA GLY A 81 -6.93 2.40 -6.90
C GLY A 81 -7.56 3.71 -6.52
N ARG A 82 -8.63 3.63 -5.72
CA ARG A 82 -9.34 4.79 -5.20
C ARG A 82 -9.62 4.58 -3.72
N THR A 83 -9.09 5.48 -2.91
CA THR A 83 -9.35 5.51 -1.47
C THR A 83 -10.44 6.51 -1.19
N LYS A 84 -11.50 6.10 -0.49
CA LYS A 84 -12.56 7.00 -0.04
C LYS A 84 -12.64 7.00 1.48
N TYR A 85 -12.65 8.20 2.04
CA TYR A 85 -12.99 8.48 3.43
C TYR A 85 -14.35 9.18 3.43
N PRO A 86 -15.47 8.48 3.72
CA PRO A 86 -16.82 9.02 3.58
C PRO A 86 -16.98 10.31 4.41
N ALA A 87 -17.22 11.44 3.73
CA ALA A 87 -17.34 12.80 4.30
C ALA A 87 -16.04 13.60 4.52
N GLU A 88 -14.86 13.09 4.13
CA GLU A 88 -13.62 13.84 4.30
C GLU A 88 -12.80 13.98 3.01
N ARG A 89 -12.45 12.85 2.39
CA ARG A 89 -11.41 12.81 1.35
C ARG A 89 -11.70 11.72 0.33
N ASP A 90 -11.28 11.96 -0.90
CA ASP A 90 -11.32 11.01 -2.00
C ASP A 90 -10.02 11.11 -2.79
N TYR A 91 -9.33 9.99 -2.96
CA TYR A 91 -8.02 9.94 -3.59
C TYR A 91 -8.02 8.96 -4.77
N LEU A 92 -7.47 9.40 -5.89
CA LEU A 92 -6.99 8.50 -6.93
C LEU A 92 -5.55 8.11 -6.59
N ASN A 93 -5.27 6.82 -6.55
CA ASN A 93 -3.99 6.25 -6.19
C ASN A 93 -3.36 5.54 -7.38
N LEU A 94 -2.04 5.65 -7.47
CA LEU A 94 -1.19 4.81 -8.30
C LEU A 94 -0.05 4.30 -7.41
N TRP A 95 -0.02 2.99 -7.18
CA TRP A 95 1.00 2.33 -6.38
C TRP A 95 1.99 1.62 -7.29
N ILE A 96 3.27 1.82 -7.03
CA ILE A 96 4.37 1.17 -7.74
C ILE A 96 5.10 0.28 -6.74
N VAL A 97 5.11 -1.03 -7.00
CA VAL A 97 5.65 -2.04 -6.08
C VAL A 97 6.67 -2.91 -6.80
N ARG A 98 7.83 -3.14 -6.16
CA ARG A 98 8.80 -4.15 -6.56
C ARG A 98 8.72 -5.33 -5.62
N LEU A 99 8.55 -6.54 -6.14
CA LEU A 99 8.42 -7.77 -5.36
C LEU A 99 9.68 -8.64 -5.45
N ASP A 100 10.07 -9.26 -4.35
CA ASP A 100 11.05 -10.36 -4.33
C ASP A 100 10.43 -11.69 -4.80
N ASP A 101 11.25 -12.74 -4.87
CA ASP A 101 10.83 -14.07 -5.31
C ASP A 101 9.81 -14.73 -4.36
N GLU A 102 9.73 -14.25 -3.11
CA GLU A 102 8.72 -14.66 -2.13
C GLU A 102 7.43 -13.83 -2.21
N GLY A 103 7.37 -12.82 -3.07
CA GLY A 103 6.21 -11.95 -3.25
C GLY A 103 6.08 -10.83 -2.22
N ARG A 104 7.18 -10.44 -1.55
CA ARG A 104 7.23 -9.32 -0.60
C ARG A 104 7.80 -8.08 -1.27
N ALA A 105 7.37 -6.91 -0.84
CA ALA A 105 7.85 -5.64 -1.36
C ALA A 105 9.31 -5.39 -0.96
N THR A 106 10.16 -5.16 -1.96
CA THR A 106 11.51 -4.59 -1.80
C THR A 106 11.48 -3.07 -1.88
N GLU A 107 10.53 -2.53 -2.66
CA GLU A 107 10.25 -1.11 -2.75
C GLU A 107 8.76 -0.91 -2.99
N PHE A 108 8.16 0.05 -2.29
CA PHE A 108 6.78 0.49 -2.51
C PHE A 108 6.73 2.01 -2.49
N THR A 109 6.16 2.61 -3.53
CA THR A 109 5.91 4.05 -3.60
C THR A 109 4.44 4.32 -3.87
N GLU A 110 3.85 5.18 -3.06
CA GLU A 110 2.50 5.69 -3.27
C GLU A 110 2.52 7.00 -4.05
N TRP A 111 1.66 7.07 -5.06
CA TRP A 111 1.26 8.31 -5.69
C TRP A 111 -0.23 8.47 -5.45
N TYR A 112 -0.65 9.65 -5.02
CA TYR A 112 -2.06 9.95 -4.85
C TYR A 112 -2.38 11.37 -5.29
N MET A 113 -3.62 11.57 -5.77
CA MET A 113 -4.15 12.88 -6.11
C MET A 113 -5.50 13.07 -5.43
N PRO A 114 -5.68 14.15 -4.64
CA PRO A 114 -6.98 14.44 -4.04
C PRO A 114 -7.99 14.79 -5.14
N ARG A 115 -9.21 14.31 -4.96
CA ARG A 115 -10.39 14.71 -5.73
C ARG A 115 -11.18 15.74 -4.92
N PRO A 116 -11.89 16.68 -5.57
CA PRO A 116 -12.89 17.48 -4.90
C PRO A 116 -13.94 16.55 -4.25
N HIS A 117 -14.28 16.78 -2.98
CA HIS A 117 -15.42 16.12 -2.36
C HIS A 117 -16.70 16.74 -2.94
N GLU A 118 -17.47 15.95 -3.68
CA GLU A 118 -18.84 16.30 -4.06
C GLU A 118 -19.78 15.52 -3.15
N ASP A 119 -20.53 16.24 -2.32
CA ASP A 119 -21.49 15.68 -1.35
C ASP A 119 -22.63 14.87 -2.02
#